data_AF-A0A7V7VEY7-F1
#
_entry.id   AF-A0A7V7VEY7-F1
#
_cell.length_a   1.000
_cell.length_b   1.000
_cell.length_c   1.000
_cell.angle_alpha   90.00
_cell.angle_beta   90.00
_cell.angle_gamma   90.00
#
_symmetry.space_group_name_H-M   'P 1'
#
loop_
_entity.id
_entity.type
_entity.pdbx_description
1 polymer ?
#
loop_
_entity_poly.entity_id
_entity_poly.type
_entity_poly.pdbx_seq_one_letter_code
_entity_poly.pdbx_strand_id
1 'polypeptide(L)'
;MSKIIDSLMGALDSIIAFLPNLIGAIILLLIAWIIAVIVKKVIVKALGALGFEAWLQKKGLVDADSGKSESEGIIQTFGKLAYFLVFLLFLPSVFDQLNMKSVSNPIKGMMTSIFEFAPKIIVAVIILVLGIFIAKVLGTLVKNILSGFNVSRFNKYVNFGDNKESIDIPVAVGWVITTLIGIFFTVQALNTVNLSVLNQIGEAIIGYLPLVISGAIILALGFIGGNLLAKLINKSTGNAMLAEIVKYLVIIVSVFMTLDQLNFAQSIVNVAFLLILGAVSVAFAIAFGIGGKSFAEKQLNKFSEKIESKNDQHDSNK
;
A
#
# COMPACT_ATOMS: atom_id res chain seq x y z
N MET A 1 -59.84 15.77 -38.84
CA MET A 1 -60.58 15.44 -37.60
C MET A 1 -60.43 13.97 -37.23
N SER A 2 -60.49 13.03 -38.20
CA SER A 2 -60.26 11.59 -37.98
C SER A 2 -58.93 11.26 -37.29
N LYS A 3 -57.78 11.73 -37.77
CA LYS A 3 -56.47 11.46 -37.14
C LYS A 3 -56.36 11.83 -35.65
N ILE A 4 -57.06 12.89 -35.23
CA ILE A 4 -57.07 13.33 -33.82
C ILE A 4 -57.94 12.37 -33.00
N ILE A 5 -59.10 11.98 -33.53
CA ILE A 5 -59.98 10.99 -32.90
C ILE A 5 -59.28 9.63 -32.82
N ASP A 6 -58.61 9.19 -33.88
CA ASP A 6 -57.85 7.93 -33.91
C ASP A 6 -56.70 7.94 -32.88
N SER A 7 -56.02 9.07 -32.72
CA SER A 7 -54.97 9.25 -31.69
C SER A 7 -55.55 9.26 -30.27
N LEU A 8 -56.73 9.86 -30.09
CA LEU A 8 -57.43 9.91 -28.81
C LEU A 8 -57.96 8.52 -28.41
N MET A 9 -58.50 7.77 -29.37
CA MET A 9 -58.97 6.40 -29.16
C MET A 9 -57.79 5.48 -28.85
N GLY A 10 -56.66 5.59 -29.56
CA GLY A 10 -55.44 4.83 -29.23
C GLY A 10 -54.84 5.16 -27.86
N ALA A 11 -54.93 6.43 -27.43
CA ALA A 11 -54.53 6.83 -26.08
C ALA A 11 -55.49 6.26 -25.01
N LEU A 12 -56.80 6.25 -25.28
CA LEU A 12 -57.81 5.67 -24.40
C LEU A 12 -57.62 4.15 -24.26
N ASP A 13 -57.36 3.45 -25.36
CA ASP A 13 -57.08 2.01 -25.36
C ASP A 13 -55.82 1.68 -24.54
N SER A 14 -54.79 2.53 -24.62
CA SER A 14 -53.57 2.39 -23.82
C SER A 14 -53.84 2.58 -22.32
N ILE A 15 -54.70 3.53 -21.95
CA ILE A 15 -55.12 3.74 -20.55
C ILE A 15 -55.93 2.54 -20.06
N ILE A 16 -56.89 2.03 -20.85
CA ILE A 16 -57.70 0.87 -20.49
C ILE A 16 -56.83 -0.38 -20.32
N ALA A 17 -55.87 -0.61 -21.22
CA ALA A 17 -54.90 -1.70 -21.11
C ALA A 17 -53.94 -1.55 -19.92
N PHE A 18 -53.76 -0.34 -19.37
CA PHE A 18 -52.97 -0.09 -18.17
C PHE A 18 -53.71 -0.47 -16.88
N LEU A 19 -55.04 -0.43 -16.83
CA LEU A 19 -55.80 -0.77 -15.60
C LEU A 19 -55.50 -2.19 -15.06
N PRO A 20 -55.56 -3.27 -15.86
CA PRO A 20 -55.24 -4.62 -15.37
C PRO A 20 -53.79 -4.73 -14.87
N ASN A 21 -52.86 -4.10 -15.58
CA ASN A 21 -51.44 -4.06 -15.22
C ASN A 21 -51.20 -3.31 -13.91
N LEU A 22 -51.89 -2.18 -13.72
CA LEU A 22 -51.85 -1.40 -12.49
C LEU A 22 -52.36 -2.20 -11.29
N ILE A 23 -53.46 -2.93 -11.43
CA ILE A 23 -53.98 -3.80 -10.37
C ILE A 23 -52.95 -4.88 -10.01
N GLY A 24 -52.35 -5.54 -11.01
CA GLY A 24 -51.29 -6.52 -10.78
C GLY A 24 -50.09 -5.93 -10.03
N ALA A 25 -49.67 -4.72 -10.40
CA ALA A 25 -48.55 -4.03 -9.77
C ALA A 25 -48.87 -3.64 -8.31
N ILE A 26 -50.10 -3.21 -8.02
CA ILE A 26 -50.56 -2.92 -6.66
C ILE A 26 -50.55 -4.20 -5.81
N ILE A 27 -51.04 -5.32 -6.34
CA ILE A 27 -51.01 -6.61 -5.64
C ILE A 27 -49.57 -7.01 -5.32
N LEU A 28 -48.66 -6.89 -6.29
CA LEU A 28 -47.22 -7.16 -6.08
C LEU A 28 -46.61 -6.26 -5.00
N LEU A 29 -46.95 -4.97 -4.98
CA LEU A 29 -46.49 -4.04 -3.94
C LEU A 29 -47.00 -4.41 -2.55
N LEU A 30 -48.27 -4.83 -2.43
CA LEU A 30 -48.83 -5.30 -1.17
C LEU A 30 -48.10 -6.54 -0.66
N ILE A 31 -47.83 -7.50 -1.55
CA ILE A 31 -47.05 -8.71 -1.23
C ILE A 31 -45.64 -8.33 -0.79
N ALA A 32 -44.96 -7.46 -1.54
CA ALA A 32 -43.61 -6.99 -1.22
C ALA A 32 -43.55 -6.32 0.16
N TRP A 33 -44.54 -5.49 0.49
CA TRP A 33 -44.64 -4.83 1.79
C TRP A 33 -44.76 -5.83 2.94
N ILE A 34 -45.64 -6.82 2.81
CA ILE A 34 -45.83 -7.87 3.82
C ILE A 34 -44.53 -8.64 4.03
N ILE A 35 -43.89 -9.09 2.95
CA ILE A 35 -42.63 -9.86 3.02
C ILE A 35 -41.53 -9.01 3.65
N ALA A 36 -41.39 -7.75 3.26
CA ALA A 36 -40.38 -6.84 3.82
C ALA A 36 -40.54 -6.64 5.33
N VAL A 37 -41.77 -6.49 5.83
CA VAL A 37 -42.05 -6.39 7.28
C VAL A 37 -41.65 -7.66 8.01
N ILE A 38 -41.95 -8.83 7.44
CA ILE A 38 -41.58 -10.12 8.02
C ILE A 38 -40.05 -10.24 8.08
N VAL A 39 -39.34 -9.96 6.98
CA VAL A 39 -37.88 -10.05 6.90
C VAL A 39 -37.21 -9.10 7.90
N LYS A 40 -37.70 -7.86 8.03
CA LYS A 40 -37.21 -6.92 9.05
C LYS A 40 -37.28 -7.50 10.46
N LYS A 41 -38.43 -8.08 10.83
CA LYS A 41 -38.62 -8.69 12.16
C LYS A 41 -37.68 -9.86 12.38
N VAL A 42 -37.51 -10.71 11.37
CA VAL A 42 -36.60 -11.85 11.41
C VAL A 42 -35.16 -11.39 11.63
N ILE A 43 -34.70 -10.37 10.89
CA ILE A 43 -33.32 -9.89 10.97
C ILE A 43 -33.02 -9.22 12.31
N VAL A 44 -33.93 -8.36 12.80
CA VAL A 44 -33.77 -7.73 14.13
C VAL A 44 -33.69 -8.80 15.22
N LYS A 45 -34.59 -9.79 15.17
CA LYS A 45 -34.61 -10.89 16.15
C LYS A 45 -33.35 -11.76 16.04
N ALA A 46 -32.88 -12.06 14.82
CA ALA A 46 -31.69 -12.85 14.60
C ALA A 46 -30.42 -12.15 15.09
N LEU A 47 -30.23 -10.87 14.77
CA LEU A 47 -29.07 -10.09 15.23
C LEU A 47 -29.03 -9.95 16.75
N GLY A 48 -30.19 -9.73 17.38
CA GLY A 48 -30.29 -9.75 18.85
C GLY A 48 -29.95 -11.12 19.44
N ALA A 49 -30.49 -12.20 18.86
CA ALA A 49 -30.20 -13.57 19.31
C ALA A 49 -28.74 -14.00 19.13
N LEU A 50 -28.06 -13.48 18.11
CA LEU A 50 -26.63 -13.74 17.83
C LEU A 50 -25.69 -12.94 18.75
N GLY A 51 -26.21 -12.11 19.65
CA GLY A 51 -25.39 -11.32 20.56
C GLY A 51 -24.58 -10.24 19.84
N PHE A 52 -25.09 -9.70 18.72
CA PHE A 52 -24.42 -8.64 17.96
C PHE A 52 -24.13 -7.41 18.83
N GLU A 53 -24.99 -7.16 19.84
CA GLU A 53 -24.82 -6.14 20.86
C GLU A 53 -23.47 -6.29 21.61
N ALA A 54 -23.15 -7.49 22.08
CA ALA A 54 -21.91 -7.76 22.80
C ALA A 54 -20.67 -7.63 21.90
N TRP A 55 -20.81 -7.98 20.61
CA TRP A 55 -19.74 -7.81 19.63
C TRP A 55 -19.44 -6.33 19.35
N LEU A 56 -20.47 -5.50 19.22
CA LEU A 56 -20.35 -4.05 19.01
C LEU A 56 -19.65 -3.36 20.20
N GLN A 57 -20.08 -3.69 21.42
CA GLN A 57 -19.46 -3.17 22.65
C GLN A 57 -18.00 -3.60 22.78
N LYS A 58 -17.69 -4.87 22.52
CA LYS A 58 -16.30 -5.38 22.57
C LYS A 58 -15.37 -4.71 21.55
N LYS A 59 -15.93 -4.27 20.42
CA LYS A 59 -15.19 -3.55 19.37
C LYS A 59 -15.05 -2.05 19.65
N GLY A 60 -15.64 -1.52 20.71
CA GLY A 60 -15.63 -0.08 21.04
C GLY A 60 -16.40 0.77 20.04
N LEU A 61 -17.35 0.18 19.32
CA LEU A 61 -18.18 0.88 18.32
C LEU A 61 -19.39 1.57 18.95
N VAL A 62 -19.64 1.31 20.23
CA VAL A 62 -20.75 1.82 21.01
C VAL A 62 -20.25 2.04 22.44
N ASP A 63 -20.60 3.18 23.03
CA ASP A 63 -20.17 3.54 24.37
C ASP A 63 -20.71 2.57 25.44
N ALA A 64 -19.95 2.37 26.51
CA ALA A 64 -20.29 1.38 27.55
C ALA A 64 -21.57 1.75 28.34
N ASP A 65 -21.89 3.04 28.48
CA ASP A 65 -23.02 3.54 29.27
C ASP A 65 -24.33 3.67 28.46
N SER A 66 -24.27 3.99 27.17
CA SER A 66 -25.42 4.02 26.24
C SER A 66 -25.52 2.76 25.36
N GLY A 67 -24.66 1.77 25.63
CA GLY A 67 -24.36 0.62 24.79
C GLY A 67 -25.54 -0.21 24.30
N LYS A 68 -26.59 -0.33 25.12
CA LYS A 68 -27.79 -1.11 24.75
C LYS A 68 -28.70 -0.36 23.79
N SER A 69 -28.97 0.92 24.06
CA SER A 69 -29.87 1.73 23.23
C SER A 69 -29.28 2.00 21.84
N GLU A 70 -27.97 2.25 21.76
CA GLU A 70 -27.30 2.48 20.48
C GLU A 70 -27.12 1.19 19.67
N SER A 71 -26.79 0.06 20.32
CA SER A 71 -26.75 -1.24 19.66
C SER A 71 -28.12 -1.63 19.10
N GLU A 72 -29.19 -1.41 19.87
CA GLU A 72 -30.55 -1.63 19.39
C GLU A 72 -30.89 -0.70 18.22
N GLY A 73 -30.46 0.56 18.26
CA GLY A 73 -30.58 1.50 17.14
C GLY A 73 -29.88 1.03 15.87
N ILE A 74 -28.67 0.48 15.97
CA ILE A 74 -27.92 -0.10 14.85
C ILE A 74 -28.64 -1.35 14.32
N ILE A 75 -29.07 -2.27 15.18
CA ILE A 75 -29.80 -3.48 14.79
C ILE A 75 -31.12 -3.12 14.08
N GLN A 76 -31.86 -2.15 14.60
CA GLN A 76 -33.07 -1.64 13.96
C GLN A 76 -32.77 -1.01 12.60
N THR A 77 -31.62 -0.34 12.46
CA THR A 77 -31.17 0.22 11.18
C THR A 77 -30.88 -0.88 10.17
N PHE A 78 -30.17 -1.95 10.55
CA PHE A 78 -30.00 -3.13 9.69
C PHE A 78 -31.34 -3.78 9.30
N GLY A 79 -32.30 -3.85 10.23
CA GLY A 79 -33.66 -4.31 9.94
C GLY A 79 -34.39 -3.41 8.94
N LYS A 80 -34.25 -2.08 9.06
CA LYS A 80 -34.81 -1.10 8.10
C LYS A 80 -34.13 -1.20 6.73
N LEU A 81 -32.81 -1.37 6.68
CA LEU A 81 -32.08 -1.62 5.43
C LEU A 81 -32.59 -2.89 4.76
N ALA A 82 -32.76 -3.98 5.51
CA ALA A 82 -33.26 -5.21 4.95
C ALA A 82 -34.71 -5.09 4.45
N TYR A 83 -35.57 -4.37 5.17
CA TYR A 83 -36.90 -4.01 4.69
C TYR A 83 -36.83 -3.30 3.33
N PHE A 84 -35.98 -2.27 3.22
CA PHE A 84 -35.80 -1.51 1.99
C PHE A 84 -35.23 -2.38 0.87
N LEU A 85 -34.23 -3.22 1.17
CA LEU A 85 -33.64 -4.15 0.21
C LEU A 85 -34.69 -5.12 -0.33
N VAL A 86 -35.48 -5.76 0.54
CA VAL A 86 -36.56 -6.66 0.09
C VAL A 86 -37.51 -5.90 -0.83
N PHE A 87 -37.98 -4.71 -0.43
CA PHE A 87 -38.84 -3.90 -1.28
C PHE A 87 -38.19 -3.58 -2.65
N LEU A 88 -36.90 -3.25 -2.65
CA LEU A 88 -36.11 -3.02 -3.86
C LEU A 88 -36.02 -4.29 -4.75
N LEU A 89 -35.96 -5.49 -4.16
CA LEU A 89 -35.94 -6.76 -4.92
C LEU A 89 -37.26 -7.02 -5.67
N PHE A 90 -38.38 -6.54 -5.13
CA PHE A 90 -39.70 -6.66 -5.78
C PHE A 90 -39.96 -5.55 -6.80
N LEU A 91 -39.23 -4.44 -6.71
CA LEU A 91 -39.45 -3.27 -7.54
C LEU A 91 -39.34 -3.56 -9.06
N PRO A 92 -38.38 -4.37 -9.56
CA PRO A 92 -38.38 -4.76 -10.96
C PRO A 92 -39.64 -5.48 -11.41
N SER A 93 -40.19 -6.37 -10.59
CA SER A 93 -41.41 -7.12 -10.91
C SER A 93 -42.62 -6.20 -10.99
N VAL A 94 -42.69 -5.19 -10.11
CA VAL A 94 -43.73 -4.14 -10.15
C VAL A 94 -43.61 -3.36 -11.46
N PHE A 95 -42.41 -2.91 -11.83
CA PHE A 95 -42.19 -2.18 -13.08
C PHE A 95 -42.42 -3.03 -14.33
N ASP A 96 -42.05 -4.31 -14.33
CA ASP A 96 -42.36 -5.23 -15.42
C ASP A 96 -43.86 -5.37 -15.63
N GLN A 97 -44.62 -5.50 -14.54
CA GLN A 97 -46.07 -5.59 -14.58
C GLN A 97 -46.69 -4.31 -15.16
N LEU A 98 -46.09 -3.15 -14.90
CA LEU A 98 -46.46 -1.86 -15.50
C LEU A 98 -45.93 -1.67 -16.94
N ASN A 99 -45.33 -2.71 -17.55
CA ASN A 99 -44.67 -2.66 -18.86
C ASN A 99 -43.48 -1.67 -18.95
N MET A 100 -42.91 -1.29 -17.81
CA MET A 100 -41.79 -0.34 -17.71
C MET A 100 -40.42 -1.05 -17.76
N LYS A 101 -40.19 -1.88 -18.80
CA LYS A 101 -38.96 -2.68 -18.95
C LYS A 101 -37.68 -1.84 -18.97
N SER A 102 -37.74 -0.63 -19.52
CA SER A 102 -36.61 0.31 -19.56
C SER A 102 -36.14 0.74 -18.16
N VAL A 103 -37.03 0.66 -17.16
CA VAL A 103 -36.73 0.97 -15.76
C VAL A 103 -36.40 -0.30 -14.98
N SER A 104 -37.13 -1.40 -15.21
CA SER A 104 -36.90 -2.65 -14.49
C SER A 104 -35.56 -3.30 -14.84
N ASN A 105 -35.12 -3.24 -16.10
CA ASN A 105 -33.89 -3.93 -16.56
C ASN A 105 -32.61 -3.41 -15.86
N PRO A 106 -32.33 -2.09 -15.77
CA PRO A 106 -31.19 -1.59 -14.99
C PRO A 106 -31.23 -2.04 -13.52
N ILE A 107 -32.41 -2.01 -12.89
CA ILE A 107 -32.58 -2.41 -11.49
C ILE A 107 -32.31 -3.92 -11.32
N LYS A 108 -32.80 -4.77 -12.24
CA LYS A 108 -32.44 -6.20 -12.26
C LYS A 108 -30.95 -6.41 -12.44
N GLY A 109 -30.31 -5.64 -13.31
CA GLY A 109 -28.86 -5.69 -13.50
C GLY A 109 -28.11 -5.41 -12.19
N MET A 110 -28.50 -4.35 -11.48
CA MET A 110 -27.94 -4.04 -10.16
C MET A 110 -28.20 -5.16 -9.13
N MET A 111 -29.41 -5.74 -9.15
CA MET A 111 -29.79 -6.84 -8.27
C MET A 111 -28.96 -8.10 -8.53
N THR A 112 -28.76 -8.45 -9.80
CA THR A 112 -27.87 -9.54 -10.22
C THR A 112 -26.44 -9.29 -9.73
N SER A 113 -25.92 -8.07 -9.91
CA SER A 113 -24.59 -7.71 -9.39
C SER A 113 -24.48 -7.88 -7.87
N ILE A 114 -25.52 -7.52 -7.11
CA ILE A 114 -25.55 -7.72 -5.65
C ILE A 114 -25.55 -9.22 -5.31
N PHE A 115 -26.32 -10.04 -6.01
CA PHE A 115 -26.34 -11.49 -5.78
C PHE A 115 -25.01 -12.15 -6.14
N GLU A 116 -24.33 -11.69 -7.19
CA GLU A 116 -22.99 -12.16 -7.57
C GLU A 116 -21.91 -11.72 -6.56
N PHE A 117 -22.12 -10.59 -5.89
CA PHE A 117 -21.23 -10.06 -4.88
C PHE A 117 -21.29 -10.85 -3.57
N ALA A 118 -22.48 -11.36 -3.19
CA ALA A 118 -22.68 -12.04 -1.92
C ALA A 118 -21.75 -13.27 -1.71
N PRO A 119 -21.61 -14.21 -2.67
CA PRO A 119 -20.63 -15.30 -2.56
C PRO A 119 -19.18 -14.81 -2.50
N LYS A 120 -18.83 -13.77 -3.29
CA LYS A 120 -17.46 -13.22 -3.35
C LYS A 120 -17.03 -12.63 -2.02
N ILE A 121 -17.94 -12.00 -1.27
CA ILE A 121 -17.64 -11.51 0.08
C ILE A 121 -17.20 -12.65 1.01
N ILE A 122 -17.86 -13.81 0.95
CA ILE A 122 -17.49 -14.96 1.78
C ILE A 122 -16.06 -15.40 1.46
N VAL A 123 -15.74 -15.52 0.17
CA VAL A 123 -14.38 -15.89 -0.29
C VAL A 123 -13.36 -14.84 0.15
N ALA A 124 -13.67 -13.55 0.00
CA ALA A 124 -12.79 -12.46 0.41
C ALA A 124 -12.53 -12.45 1.93
N VAL A 125 -13.55 -12.71 2.75
CA VAL A 125 -13.39 -12.86 4.21
C VAL A 125 -12.49 -14.04 4.54
N ILE A 126 -12.66 -15.19 3.88
CA ILE A 126 -11.79 -16.35 4.04
C ILE A 126 -10.34 -15.99 3.70
N ILE A 127 -10.12 -15.33 2.56
CA ILE A 127 -8.80 -14.87 2.12
C ILE A 127 -8.18 -13.92 3.15
N LEU A 128 -8.94 -12.96 3.71
CA LEU A 128 -8.45 -12.06 4.75
C LEU A 128 -8.05 -12.79 6.03
N VAL A 129 -8.89 -13.70 6.52
CA VAL A 129 -8.63 -14.44 7.75
C VAL A 129 -7.37 -15.31 7.59
N LEU A 130 -7.29 -16.07 6.49
CA LEU A 130 -6.11 -16.88 6.18
C LEU A 130 -4.88 -16.00 5.95
N GLY A 131 -5.05 -14.87 5.28
CA GLY A 131 -3.99 -13.93 4.99
C GLY A 131 -3.36 -13.32 6.23
N ILE A 132 -4.17 -12.88 7.20
CA ILE A 132 -3.68 -12.35 8.48
C ILE A 132 -2.95 -13.44 9.27
N PHE A 133 -3.46 -14.68 9.24
CA PHE A 133 -2.77 -15.81 9.87
C PHE A 133 -1.40 -16.06 9.23
N ILE A 134 -1.36 -16.18 7.90
CA ILE A 134 -0.12 -16.38 7.12
C ILE A 134 0.87 -15.23 7.35
N ALA A 135 0.40 -13.98 7.32
CA ALA A 135 1.22 -12.81 7.57
C ALA A 135 1.91 -12.86 8.94
N LYS A 136 1.17 -13.21 10.00
CA LYS A 136 1.72 -13.36 11.36
C LYS A 136 2.72 -14.49 11.45
N VAL A 137 2.41 -15.64 10.85
CA VAL A 137 3.32 -16.80 10.83
C VAL A 137 4.62 -16.43 10.14
N LEU A 138 4.55 -15.88 8.92
CA LEU A 138 5.74 -15.53 8.15
C LEU A 138 6.56 -14.41 8.80
N GLY A 139 5.92 -13.36 9.32
CA GLY A 139 6.63 -12.31 10.04
C GLY A 139 7.33 -12.80 11.30
N THR A 140 6.70 -13.72 12.04
CA THR A 140 7.30 -14.35 13.23
C THR A 140 8.45 -15.27 12.85
N LEU A 141 8.30 -16.07 11.79
CA LEU A 141 9.37 -16.93 11.27
C LEU A 141 10.59 -16.11 10.89
N VAL A 142 10.41 -15.02 10.13
CA VAL A 142 11.53 -14.17 9.72
C VAL A 142 12.17 -13.49 10.92
N LYS A 143 11.38 -12.95 11.86
CA LYS A 143 11.91 -12.41 13.13
C LYS A 143 12.79 -13.45 13.85
N ASN A 144 12.30 -14.68 13.99
CA ASN A 144 13.00 -15.74 14.72
C ASN A 144 14.30 -16.15 14.01
N ILE A 145 14.27 -16.26 12.68
CA ILE A 145 15.46 -16.57 11.88
C ILE A 145 16.52 -15.47 12.03
N LEU A 146 16.14 -14.19 11.88
CA LEU A 146 17.05 -13.06 12.04
C LEU A 146 17.62 -12.97 13.47
N SER A 147 16.79 -13.25 14.48
CA SER A 147 17.23 -13.29 15.88
C SER A 147 18.20 -14.44 16.13
N GLY A 148 17.96 -15.62 15.54
CA GLY A 148 18.83 -16.80 15.62
C GLY A 148 20.21 -16.59 14.99
N PHE A 149 20.28 -15.83 13.88
CA PHE A 149 21.55 -15.40 13.28
C PHE A 149 22.26 -14.29 14.06
N ASN A 150 21.71 -13.87 15.20
CA ASN A 150 22.27 -12.83 16.04
C ASN A 150 22.41 -11.49 15.28
N VAL A 151 21.47 -11.21 14.37
CA VAL A 151 21.41 -9.98 13.56
C VAL A 151 21.18 -8.74 14.45
N SER A 152 20.68 -8.92 15.66
CA SER A 152 20.59 -7.86 16.68
C SER A 152 21.94 -7.19 16.99
N ARG A 153 23.08 -7.83 16.67
CA ARG A 153 24.41 -7.19 16.73
C ARG A 153 24.53 -5.97 15.82
N PHE A 154 23.75 -5.92 14.74
CA PHE A 154 23.72 -4.79 13.82
C PHE A 154 22.85 -3.62 14.29
N ASN A 155 22.05 -3.79 15.35
CA ASN A 155 21.23 -2.71 15.92
C ASN A 155 22.08 -1.48 16.32
N LYS A 156 23.36 -1.68 16.67
CA LYS A 156 24.32 -0.59 16.99
C LYS A 156 24.66 0.31 15.81
N TYR A 157 24.44 -0.14 14.57
CA TYR A 157 24.72 0.63 13.36
C TYR A 157 23.51 1.40 12.83
N VAL A 158 22.31 1.06 13.31
CA VAL A 158 21.04 1.63 12.85
C VAL A 158 20.44 2.58 13.91
N ASN A 159 20.69 2.33 15.19
CA ASN A 159 20.24 3.25 16.24
C ASN A 159 21.15 4.48 16.31
N PHE A 160 20.54 5.66 16.18
CA PHE A 160 21.21 6.96 16.29
C PHE A 160 20.97 7.55 17.69
N GLY A 161 22.05 7.76 18.45
CA GLY A 161 22.03 8.36 19.79
C GLY A 161 21.87 7.37 20.95
N ASP A 162 22.09 7.83 22.18
CA ASP A 162 22.04 7.05 23.43
C ASP A 162 20.61 6.81 23.97
N ASN A 163 19.59 6.96 23.13
CA ASN A 163 18.20 6.87 23.56
C ASN A 163 17.74 5.42 23.80
N LYS A 164 16.95 5.23 24.86
CA LYS A 164 16.45 3.93 25.38
C LYS A 164 15.49 3.18 24.44
N GLU A 165 14.98 3.82 23.40
CA GLU A 165 14.09 3.19 22.41
C GLU A 165 14.91 2.68 21.21
N SER A 166 15.69 1.62 21.44
CA SER A 166 16.48 0.99 20.38
C SER A 166 15.57 0.15 19.46
N ILE A 167 15.59 0.44 18.16
CA ILE A 167 14.95 -0.40 17.15
C ILE A 167 15.69 -1.75 17.09
N ASP A 168 14.96 -2.84 17.25
CA ASP A 168 15.47 -4.20 17.06
C ASP A 168 15.22 -4.67 15.63
N ILE A 169 16.29 -4.83 14.84
CA ILE A 169 16.20 -5.12 13.39
C ILE A 169 15.33 -6.38 13.12
N PRO A 170 15.54 -7.53 13.78
CA PRO A 170 14.66 -8.69 13.62
C PRO A 170 13.17 -8.40 13.84
N VAL A 171 12.84 -7.60 14.86
CA VAL A 171 11.44 -7.24 15.17
C VAL A 171 10.88 -6.31 14.11
N ALA A 172 11.65 -5.29 13.70
CA ALA A 172 11.26 -4.34 12.67
C ALA A 172 11.01 -5.05 11.33
N VAL A 173 11.93 -5.92 10.90
CA VAL A 173 11.78 -6.70 9.66
C VAL A 173 10.58 -7.64 9.75
N GLY A 174 10.38 -8.34 10.87
CA GLY A 174 9.21 -9.20 11.07
C GLY A 174 7.89 -8.43 11.01
N TRP A 175 7.86 -7.23 11.59
CA TRP A 175 6.68 -6.33 11.53
C TRP A 175 6.43 -5.81 10.11
N VAL A 176 7.47 -5.41 9.39
CA VAL A 176 7.36 -5.00 7.98
C VAL A 176 6.77 -6.16 7.17
N ILE A 177 7.35 -7.35 7.25
CA ILE A 177 6.87 -8.53 6.50
C ILE A 177 5.42 -8.88 6.85
N THR A 178 5.05 -8.85 8.13
CA THR A 178 3.65 -9.05 8.54
C THR A 178 2.73 -8.03 7.88
N THR A 179 3.13 -6.76 7.87
CA THR A 179 2.34 -5.67 7.27
C THR A 179 2.23 -5.82 5.76
N LEU A 180 3.34 -6.09 5.06
CA LEU A 180 3.35 -6.24 3.60
C LEU A 180 2.50 -7.44 3.14
N ILE A 181 2.63 -8.58 3.82
CA ILE A 181 1.82 -9.76 3.51
C ILE A 181 0.35 -9.50 3.86
N GLY A 182 0.07 -8.84 4.98
CA GLY A 182 -1.29 -8.43 5.35
C GLY A 182 -1.93 -7.53 4.28
N ILE A 183 -1.19 -6.54 3.76
CA ILE A 183 -1.62 -5.68 2.65
C ILE A 183 -1.85 -6.51 1.40
N PHE A 184 -0.94 -7.42 1.03
CA PHE A 184 -1.09 -8.29 -0.12
C PHE A 184 -2.40 -9.10 -0.06
N PHE A 185 -2.69 -9.74 1.07
CA PHE A 185 -3.94 -10.49 1.23
C PHE A 185 -5.18 -9.59 1.28
N THR A 186 -5.04 -8.37 1.81
CA THR A 186 -6.12 -7.37 1.78
C THR A 186 -6.47 -7.00 0.34
N VAL A 187 -5.46 -6.73 -0.48
CA VAL A 187 -5.65 -6.46 -1.91
C VAL A 187 -6.25 -7.67 -2.62
N GLN A 188 -5.80 -8.89 -2.33
CA GLN A 188 -6.38 -10.09 -2.96
C GLN A 188 -7.85 -10.33 -2.56
N ALA A 189 -8.20 -10.02 -1.32
CA ALA A 189 -9.59 -10.04 -0.89
C ALA A 189 -10.42 -9.00 -1.66
N LEU A 190 -9.93 -7.76 -1.81
CA LEU A 190 -10.60 -6.75 -2.63
C LEU A 190 -10.75 -7.18 -4.10
N ASN A 191 -9.68 -7.78 -4.67
CA ASN A 191 -9.67 -8.28 -6.03
C ASN A 191 -10.75 -9.34 -6.27
N THR A 192 -10.91 -10.26 -5.31
CA THR A 192 -11.95 -11.30 -5.34
C THR A 192 -13.36 -10.71 -5.38
N VAL A 193 -13.57 -9.59 -4.71
CA VAL A 193 -14.86 -8.88 -4.69
C VAL A 193 -15.12 -8.16 -6.02
N ASN A 194 -14.09 -7.95 -6.85
CA ASN A 194 -14.16 -7.33 -8.17
C ASN A 194 -14.62 -5.86 -8.15
N LEU A 195 -14.07 -5.11 -7.19
CA LEU A 195 -14.26 -3.65 -7.12
C LEU A 195 -13.16 -2.98 -7.93
N SER A 196 -13.40 -2.80 -9.24
CA SER A 196 -12.39 -2.36 -10.23
C SER A 196 -11.47 -1.23 -9.76
N VAL A 197 -12.04 -0.17 -9.16
CA VAL A 197 -11.27 0.98 -8.65
C VAL A 197 -10.34 0.57 -7.50
N LEU A 198 -10.85 -0.22 -6.56
CA LEU A 198 -10.04 -0.68 -5.42
C LEU A 198 -9.00 -1.71 -5.85
N ASN A 199 -9.30 -2.52 -6.87
CA ASN A 199 -8.37 -3.49 -7.44
C ASN A 199 -7.16 -2.78 -8.06
N GLN A 200 -7.40 -1.73 -8.86
CA GLN A 200 -6.31 -0.96 -9.48
C GLN A 200 -5.40 -0.31 -8.43
N ILE A 201 -5.99 0.29 -7.40
CA ILE A 201 -5.21 0.87 -6.29
C ILE A 201 -4.42 -0.22 -5.57
N GLY A 202 -5.05 -1.35 -5.28
CA GLY A 202 -4.40 -2.47 -4.62
C GLY A 202 -3.24 -3.06 -5.44
N GLU A 203 -3.43 -3.25 -6.74
CA GLU A 203 -2.39 -3.71 -7.66
C GLU A 203 -1.23 -2.73 -7.74
N ALA A 204 -1.50 -1.42 -7.78
CA ALA A 204 -0.46 -0.40 -7.72
C ALA A 204 0.34 -0.48 -6.41
N ILE A 205 -0.33 -0.68 -5.27
CA ILE A 205 0.32 -0.90 -3.97
C ILE A 205 1.21 -2.15 -4.02
N ILE A 206 0.71 -3.28 -4.53
CA ILE A 206 1.50 -4.52 -4.68
C ILE A 206 2.71 -4.28 -5.59
N GLY A 207 2.53 -3.62 -6.73
CA GLY A 207 3.60 -3.28 -7.66
C GLY A 207 4.67 -2.38 -7.04
N TYR A 208 4.33 -1.60 -6.02
CA TYR A 208 5.27 -0.77 -5.28
C TYR A 208 6.05 -1.55 -4.20
N LEU A 209 5.55 -2.70 -3.73
CA LEU A 209 6.21 -3.50 -2.68
C LEU A 209 7.65 -3.90 -3.04
N PRO A 210 7.95 -4.46 -4.24
CA PRO A 210 9.32 -4.81 -4.62
C PRO A 210 10.29 -3.62 -4.61
N LEU A 211 9.81 -2.43 -4.98
CA LEU A 211 10.61 -1.21 -5.00
C LEU A 211 10.96 -0.78 -3.59
N VAL A 212 9.98 -0.81 -2.67
CA VAL A 212 10.18 -0.49 -1.25
C VAL A 212 11.17 -1.46 -0.60
N ILE A 213 11.04 -2.76 -0.87
CA ILE A 213 11.96 -3.77 -0.34
C ILE A 213 13.38 -3.53 -0.88
N SER A 214 13.52 -3.34 -2.19
CA SER A 214 14.82 -3.07 -2.83
C SER A 214 15.46 -1.80 -2.27
N GLY A 215 14.70 -0.73 -2.14
CA GLY A 215 15.17 0.54 -1.57
C GLY A 215 15.61 0.37 -0.11
N ALA A 216 14.84 -0.35 0.71
CA ALA A 216 15.22 -0.64 2.09
C ALA A 216 16.53 -1.45 2.20
N ILE A 217 16.73 -2.42 1.30
CA ILE A 217 17.96 -3.21 1.23
C ILE A 217 19.15 -2.32 0.84
N ILE A 218 19.02 -1.50 -0.20
CA ILE A 218 20.07 -0.57 -0.65
C ILE A 218 20.47 0.37 0.49
N LEU A 219 19.48 0.97 1.17
CA LEU A 219 19.73 1.87 2.29
C LEU A 219 20.43 1.15 3.45
N ALA A 220 19.97 -0.04 3.82
CA ALA A 220 20.57 -0.84 4.88
C ALA A 220 22.04 -1.20 4.56
N LEU A 221 22.31 -1.66 3.33
CA LEU A 221 23.66 -1.95 2.87
C LEU A 221 24.55 -0.71 2.85
N GLY A 222 24.00 0.45 2.49
CA GLY A 222 24.70 1.74 2.56
C GLY A 222 25.13 2.12 3.97
N PHE A 223 24.21 2.02 4.93
CA PHE A 223 24.50 2.31 6.33
C PHE A 223 25.50 1.32 6.93
N ILE A 224 25.34 0.02 6.68
CA ILE A 224 26.25 -1.01 7.18
C ILE A 224 27.63 -0.84 6.53
N GLY A 225 27.66 -0.76 5.19
CA GLY A 225 28.88 -0.62 4.40
C GLY A 225 29.65 0.65 4.75
N GLY A 226 28.99 1.80 4.85
CA GLY A 226 29.64 3.06 5.22
C GLY A 226 30.26 3.02 6.61
N ASN A 227 29.57 2.45 7.60
CA ASN A 227 30.12 2.28 8.95
C ASN A 227 31.28 1.28 9.00
N LEU A 228 31.22 0.18 8.24
CA LEU A 228 32.30 -0.81 8.17
C LEU A 228 33.55 -0.21 7.50
N LEU A 229 33.37 0.46 6.37
CA LEU A 229 34.45 1.12 5.63
C LEU A 229 35.14 2.18 6.49
N ALA A 230 34.37 2.99 7.21
CA ALA A 230 34.92 3.99 8.13
C ALA A 230 35.79 3.35 9.22
N LYS A 231 35.33 2.25 9.83
CA LYS A 231 36.12 1.53 10.83
C LYS A 231 37.42 0.96 10.26
N LEU A 232 37.37 0.39 9.05
CA LEU A 232 38.56 -0.14 8.38
C LEU A 232 39.57 0.96 8.06
N ILE A 233 39.09 2.10 7.55
CA ILE A 233 39.91 3.26 7.25
C ILE A 233 40.55 3.81 8.53
N ASN A 234 39.75 4.05 9.58
CA ASN A 234 40.28 4.59 10.84
C ASN A 234 41.33 3.65 11.44
N LYS A 235 41.11 2.33 11.37
CA LYS A 235 42.07 1.34 11.87
C LYS A 235 43.37 1.28 11.06
N SER A 236 43.29 1.45 9.73
CA SER A 236 44.45 1.34 8.83
C SER A 236 45.26 2.63 8.75
N THR A 237 44.61 3.79 8.70
CA THR A 237 45.26 5.09 8.54
C THR A 237 45.41 5.89 9.82
N GLY A 238 44.66 5.56 10.88
CA GLY A 238 44.63 6.34 12.12
C GLY A 238 43.92 7.70 11.98
N ASN A 239 43.35 8.02 10.80
CA ASN A 239 42.71 9.30 10.54
C ASN A 239 41.17 9.19 10.64
N ALA A 240 40.64 9.66 11.78
CA ALA A 240 39.21 9.66 12.05
C ALA A 240 38.40 10.54 11.07
N MET A 241 38.97 11.67 10.64
CA MET A 241 38.29 12.60 9.72
C MET A 241 38.08 11.94 8.35
N LEU A 242 39.09 11.24 7.84
CA LEU A 242 38.99 10.54 6.56
C LEU A 242 37.98 9.39 6.61
N ALA A 243 37.92 8.69 7.75
CA ALA A 243 36.93 7.65 7.99
C ALA A 243 35.49 8.19 7.99
N GLU A 244 35.24 9.33 8.64
CA GLU A 244 33.91 9.96 8.63
C GLU A 244 33.50 10.44 7.24
N ILE A 245 34.41 11.05 6.47
CA ILE A 245 34.12 11.49 5.10
C ILE A 245 33.65 10.30 4.25
N VAL A 246 34.36 9.17 4.30
CA VAL A 246 33.97 7.97 3.53
C VAL A 246 32.64 7.39 4.02
N LYS A 247 32.40 7.37 5.34
CA LYS A 247 31.11 6.95 5.91
C LYS A 247 29.96 7.72 5.29
N TYR A 248 30.02 9.05 5.35
CA TYR A 248 28.96 9.91 4.89
C TYR A 248 28.81 9.87 3.37
N LEU A 249 29.92 9.77 2.62
CA LEU A 249 29.88 9.61 1.17
C LEU A 249 29.10 8.36 0.77
N VAL A 250 29.40 7.20 1.38
CA VAL A 250 28.70 5.95 1.08
C VAL A 250 27.22 6.04 1.45
N ILE A 251 26.88 6.59 2.62
CA ILE A 251 25.49 6.77 3.06
C ILE A 251 24.73 7.68 2.09
N ILE A 252 25.32 8.81 1.70
CA ILE A 252 24.73 9.75 0.75
C ILE A 252 24.43 9.03 -0.57
N VAL A 253 25.41 8.32 -1.13
CA VAL A 253 25.22 7.55 -2.38
C VAL A 253 24.08 6.55 -2.26
N SER A 254 24.01 5.80 -1.15
CA SER A 254 22.94 4.84 -0.93
C SER A 254 21.57 5.50 -0.75
N VAL A 255 21.49 6.69 -0.15
CA VAL A 255 20.25 7.48 -0.08
C VAL A 255 19.79 7.87 -1.49
N PHE A 256 20.68 8.43 -2.32
CA PHE A 256 20.35 8.78 -3.72
C PHE A 256 19.90 7.56 -4.51
N MET A 257 20.62 6.44 -4.40
CA MET A 257 20.27 5.18 -5.06
C MET A 257 18.92 4.61 -4.57
N THR A 258 18.60 4.79 -3.29
CA THR A 258 17.31 4.40 -2.73
C THR A 258 16.17 5.26 -3.29
N LEU A 259 16.37 6.58 -3.39
CA LEU A 259 15.38 7.48 -3.97
C LEU A 259 15.09 7.14 -5.45
N ASP A 260 16.15 6.86 -6.22
CA ASP A 260 16.02 6.40 -7.61
C ASP A 260 15.26 5.06 -7.69
N GLN A 261 15.61 4.09 -6.85
CA GLN A 261 14.94 2.79 -6.75
C GLN A 261 13.44 2.90 -6.40
N LEU A 262 13.06 3.88 -5.59
CA LEU A 262 11.66 4.14 -5.23
C LEU A 262 10.89 4.91 -6.30
N ASN A 263 11.52 5.22 -7.44
CA ASN A 263 11.02 6.11 -8.48
C ASN A 263 10.65 7.52 -7.97
N PHE A 264 11.25 7.98 -6.86
CA PHE A 264 10.98 9.31 -6.33
C PHE A 264 11.73 10.34 -7.16
N ALA A 265 11.02 11.00 -8.06
CA ALA A 265 11.54 12.11 -8.86
C ALA A 265 12.92 11.80 -9.48
N GLN A 266 13.05 10.61 -10.11
CA GLN A 266 14.34 10.07 -10.59
C GLN A 266 15.16 11.08 -11.39
N SER A 267 14.53 11.84 -12.28
CA SER A 267 15.23 12.87 -13.06
C SER A 267 15.87 13.94 -12.17
N ILE A 268 15.14 14.42 -11.16
CA ILE A 268 15.64 15.43 -10.21
C ILE A 268 16.77 14.83 -9.37
N VAL A 269 16.60 13.61 -8.86
CA VAL A 269 17.60 12.90 -8.04
C VAL A 269 18.88 12.65 -8.83
N ASN A 270 18.77 12.17 -10.07
CA ASN A 270 19.91 11.87 -10.94
C ASN A 270 20.66 13.14 -11.36
N VAL A 271 19.95 14.23 -11.67
CA VAL A 271 20.56 15.53 -11.95
C VAL A 271 21.27 16.07 -10.72
N ALA A 272 20.65 16.03 -9.55
CA ALA A 272 21.28 16.47 -8.31
C ALA A 272 22.55 15.66 -7.99
N PHE A 273 22.51 14.34 -8.16
CA PHE A 273 23.68 13.48 -7.98
C PHE A 273 24.80 13.83 -8.97
N LEU A 274 24.48 13.98 -10.27
CA LEU A 274 25.45 14.38 -11.29
C LEU A 274 26.07 15.76 -11.00
N LEU A 275 25.29 16.72 -10.54
CA LEU A 275 25.78 18.05 -10.18
C LEU A 275 26.71 18.00 -8.96
N ILE A 276 26.35 17.23 -7.92
CA ILE A 276 27.20 17.07 -6.73
C ILE A 276 28.50 16.37 -7.11
N LEU A 277 28.42 15.24 -7.83
CA LEU A 277 29.60 14.50 -8.25
C LEU A 277 30.47 15.33 -9.21
N GLY A 278 29.84 16.10 -10.09
CA GLY A 278 30.51 17.05 -10.98
C GLY A 278 31.24 18.15 -10.20
N ALA A 279 30.59 18.77 -9.22
CA ALA A 279 31.19 19.79 -8.36
C ALA A 279 32.38 19.23 -7.56
N VAL A 280 32.23 18.04 -6.98
CA VAL A 280 33.31 17.34 -6.29
C VAL A 280 34.47 17.05 -7.25
N SER A 281 34.18 16.54 -8.44
CA SER A 281 35.19 16.24 -9.46
C SER A 281 35.98 17.49 -9.87
N VAL A 282 35.30 18.62 -10.07
CA VAL A 282 35.94 19.91 -10.38
C VAL A 282 36.77 20.41 -9.20
N ALA A 283 36.27 20.32 -7.97
CA ALA A 283 37.02 20.70 -6.78
C ALA A 283 38.30 19.86 -6.62
N PHE A 284 38.22 18.54 -6.85
CA PHE A 284 39.38 17.66 -6.87
C PHE A 284 40.36 18.03 -7.98
N ALA A 285 39.88 18.26 -9.20
CA ALA A 285 40.72 18.65 -10.33
C ALA A 285 41.50 19.96 -10.05
N ILE A 286 40.85 20.95 -9.42
CA ILE A 286 41.49 22.21 -9.02
C ILE A 286 42.49 21.99 -7.88
N ALA A 287 42.11 21.24 -6.84
CA ALA A 287 42.96 20.97 -5.68
C ALA A 287 44.26 20.25 -6.07
N PHE A 288 44.17 19.22 -6.91
CA PHE A 288 45.34 18.49 -7.40
C PHE A 288 46.08 19.24 -8.51
N GLY A 289 45.37 19.92 -9.42
CA GLY A 289 45.99 20.65 -10.52
C GLY A 289 46.82 21.83 -10.05
N ILE A 290 46.20 22.76 -9.32
CA ILE A 290 46.88 23.98 -8.85
C ILE A 290 47.70 23.67 -7.59
N GLY A 291 47.13 22.96 -6.62
CA GLY A 291 47.80 22.65 -5.35
C GLY A 291 48.91 21.61 -5.47
N GLY A 292 48.84 20.69 -6.43
CA GLY A 292 49.84 19.64 -6.66
C GLY A 292 51.03 20.08 -7.52
N LYS A 293 50.94 21.22 -8.22
CA LYS A 293 51.98 21.71 -9.13
C LYS A 293 53.37 21.74 -8.49
N SER A 294 53.48 22.37 -7.31
CA SER A 294 54.77 22.50 -6.62
C SER A 294 55.33 21.17 -6.11
N PHE A 295 54.46 20.20 -5.80
CA PHE A 295 54.89 18.84 -5.44
C PHE A 295 55.43 18.09 -6.66
N ALA A 296 54.71 18.15 -7.79
CA ALA A 296 55.13 17.56 -9.05
C ALA A 296 56.48 18.12 -9.52
N GLU A 297 56.65 19.44 -9.45
CA GLU A 297 57.90 20.13 -9.77
C GLU A 297 59.08 19.62 -8.91
N LYS A 298 58.90 19.54 -7.59
CA LYS A 298 59.93 19.01 -6.68
C LYS A 298 60.29 17.55 -6.98
N GLN A 299 59.32 16.74 -7.36
CA GLN A 299 59.55 15.32 -7.61
C GLN A 299 60.22 15.08 -8.98
N LEU A 300 59.87 15.87 -10.00
CA LEU A 300 60.56 15.92 -11.29
C LEU A 300 62.01 16.34 -11.11
N ASN A 301 62.27 17.43 -10.37
CA ASN A 301 63.64 17.91 -10.13
C ASN A 301 64.52 16.86 -9.43
N LYS A 302 63.99 16.18 -8.40
CA LYS A 302 64.69 15.05 -7.75
C LYS A 302 65.00 13.91 -8.71
N PHE A 303 64.11 13.66 -9.68
CA PHE A 303 64.32 12.60 -10.66
C PHE A 303 65.40 13.00 -11.66
N SER A 304 65.40 14.26 -12.12
CA SER A 304 66.43 14.83 -13.00
C SER A 304 67.82 14.79 -12.35
N GLU A 305 67.95 15.25 -11.11
CA GLU A 305 69.23 15.21 -10.36
C GLU A 305 69.76 13.77 -10.20
N LYS A 306 68.85 12.80 -10.03
CA LYS A 306 69.23 11.38 -9.88
C LYS A 306 69.65 10.73 -11.21
N ILE A 307 69.24 11.30 -12.35
CA ILE A 307 69.67 10.87 -13.68
C ILE A 307 71.02 11.50 -14.02
N GLU A 308 71.20 12.80 -13.75
CA GLU A 308 72.47 13.51 -13.95
C GLU A 308 73.60 12.88 -13.13
N SER A 309 73.39 12.65 -11.84
CA SER A 309 74.37 11.96 -10.98
C SER A 309 74.71 10.53 -11.38
N LYS A 310 73.82 9.85 -12.14
CA LYS A 310 74.07 8.49 -12.66
C LYS A 310 74.87 8.50 -13.96
N ASN A 311 74.76 9.54 -14.78
CA ASN A 311 75.56 9.71 -15.99
C ASN A 311 77.00 10.10 -15.65
N ASP A 312 77.21 10.97 -14.66
CA ASP A 312 78.56 11.37 -14.22
C ASP A 312 79.38 10.21 -13.62
N GLN A 313 78.72 9.20 -13.04
CA GLN A 313 79.35 7.97 -12.56
C GLN A 313 79.70 6.98 -13.68
N HIS A 314 79.10 7.11 -14.87
CA HIS A 314 79.38 6.22 -16.00
C HIS A 314 80.53 6.72 -16.88
N ASP A 315 80.75 8.04 -16.94
CA ASP A 315 81.88 8.67 -17.66
C ASP A 315 83.19 8.69 -16.85
N SER A 316 83.15 8.47 -15.53
CA SER A 316 84.33 8.39 -14.66
C SER A 316 84.94 6.98 -14.54
N ASN A 317 84.35 5.98 -15.21
CA ASN A 317 84.74 4.57 -15.13
C ASN A 317 85.10 3.96 -16.52
N LYS A 318 85.40 4.81 -17.50
CA LYS A 318 86.00 4.48 -18.80
C LYS A 318 87.34 5.21 -18.92
#